data_AF-A0A8H5P3J8-F1
#
_entry.id   AF-A0A8H5P3J8-F1
#
_cell.length_a   1.000
_cell.length_b   1.000
_cell.length_c   1.000
_cell.angle_alpha   90.00
_cell.angle_beta   90.00
_cell.angle_gamma   90.00
#
_symmetry.space_group_name_H-M   'P 1'
#
loop_
_entity.id
_entity.type
_entity.pdbx_description
1 polymer ?
#
loop_
_entity_poly.entity_id
_entity_poly.type
_entity_poly.pdbx_seq_one_letter_code
_entity_poly.pdbx_strand_id
1 'polypeptide(L)'
;MLFSLVLPAIAFQASLALGDTSVTVNTNQKLQVIDGFGVSEAYGHAKQFQNLGPGPQKEGLDLLFNTTTGAGLSIIRNKIGCDASNSITGSNTDNPDKQAVYHFDGDDDGQVWFSKQAMKYGVDTIYANAWSAPVYMKSAQSMGHLCGTPGVSCSSGDWRHRYVEMIAEYLYYYKQAGIPVSHVGFLNEGDGSDFMLSTAEQAADVIPLLHSALQSKGLGDIKMTCCDNIGWKSQMDYTAKLAELDVEKYLSVITSHEYSSSPDQPMNTTLPTWMSEGAANDQAFATAWYVNGGSNEGFTWAVKIAQGIVNADLSAYIYWEGVETNNKGSLSHVIDTDGTKFTISSILWAIAHWSRHIRPGAHRLSTSGVVQNTIVGAFENVDGSVVMVLTNSGTAAQTVDLGVSGSTFSTAQAFTSDAEAQMVSGVVQNTIVGAFENVDGSVVMVLTNSGTAAQTVDLGVSGSTFSTAQAFTSDAEAQMVDTKVTLSDGGVKVTVPAHGVVTVKLTTAKSSKPVSTAVSAQSAPTSTSVKHTLAHQKTASTTLSTAKAPTSTQTASVVESAKAVKYPVPPVASKGPSKSAPKKGTKKTTTKKGSHQSHKAHSATHRRCRHGSHRRGHCTY
;
A
#
# COMPACT_ATOMS: atom_id res chain seq x y z
N MET A 1 -17.43 -8.93 -78.86
CA MET A 1 -16.70 -8.10 -77.88
C MET A 1 -16.64 -8.86 -76.57
N LEU A 2 -15.44 -9.14 -76.05
CA LEU A 2 -15.22 -9.46 -74.64
C LEU A 2 -13.97 -8.69 -74.20
N PHE A 3 -14.04 -8.03 -73.04
CA PHE A 3 -12.89 -7.38 -72.41
C PHE A 3 -12.40 -8.26 -71.26
N SER A 4 -11.15 -8.71 -71.33
CA SER A 4 -10.47 -9.30 -70.17
C SER A 4 -9.91 -8.18 -69.31
N LEU A 5 -10.48 -7.97 -68.12
CA LEU A 5 -9.89 -7.09 -67.11
C LEU A 5 -8.71 -7.80 -66.45
N VAL A 6 -7.57 -7.12 -66.36
CA VAL A 6 -6.43 -7.54 -65.54
C VAL A 6 -6.39 -6.63 -64.32
N LEU A 7 -6.63 -7.17 -63.13
CA LEU A 7 -6.38 -6.46 -61.88
C LEU A 7 -4.94 -6.75 -61.41
N PRO A 8 -4.14 -5.74 -61.03
CA PRO A 8 -2.88 -5.97 -60.35
C PRO A 8 -3.13 -6.44 -58.91
N ALA A 9 -2.41 -7.48 -58.47
CA ALA A 9 -2.45 -7.93 -57.09
C ALA A 9 -1.69 -6.95 -56.19
N ILE A 10 -2.41 -6.07 -55.48
CA ILE A 10 -1.82 -5.20 -54.44
C ILE A 10 -1.53 -6.08 -53.22
N ALA A 11 -0.26 -6.45 -53.04
CA ALA A 11 0.20 -7.14 -51.85
C ALA A 11 0.17 -6.17 -50.65
N PHE A 12 -0.85 -6.31 -49.79
CA PHE A 12 -0.83 -5.71 -48.46
C PHE A 12 0.30 -6.34 -47.65
N GLN A 13 1.45 -5.65 -47.58
CA GLN A 13 2.42 -5.91 -46.52
C GLN A 13 1.81 -5.41 -45.21
N ALA A 14 1.22 -6.33 -44.46
CA ALA A 14 0.89 -6.10 -43.06
C ALA A 14 2.20 -5.91 -42.28
N SER A 15 2.62 -4.66 -42.13
CA SER A 15 3.67 -4.29 -41.20
C SER A 15 3.16 -4.58 -39.79
N LEU A 16 3.51 -5.76 -39.26
CA LEU A 16 3.36 -6.06 -37.84
C LEU A 16 4.13 -4.99 -37.07
N ALA A 17 3.39 -4.09 -36.42
CA ALA A 17 3.97 -3.20 -35.43
C ALA A 17 4.43 -4.07 -34.27
N LEU A 18 5.74 -4.31 -34.18
CA LEU A 18 6.39 -4.70 -32.95
C LEU A 18 6.16 -3.53 -31.99
N GLY A 19 5.20 -3.68 -31.07
CA GLY A 19 4.98 -2.68 -30.02
C GLY A 19 6.24 -2.54 -29.19
N ASP A 20 6.59 -1.31 -28.80
CA ASP A 20 7.83 -1.03 -28.07
C ASP A 20 7.88 -1.83 -26.77
N THR A 21 8.70 -2.89 -26.74
CA THR A 21 8.98 -3.70 -25.53
C THR A 21 9.85 -2.95 -24.53
N SER A 22 9.74 -1.62 -24.48
CA SER A 22 10.55 -0.76 -23.63
C SER A 22 9.69 0.27 -22.91
N VAL A 23 10.08 0.61 -21.69
CA VAL A 23 9.48 1.70 -20.90
C VAL A 23 10.61 2.58 -20.42
N THR A 24 10.51 3.88 -20.65
CA THR A 24 11.40 4.88 -20.06
C THR A 24 10.67 5.67 -18.99
N VAL A 25 11.25 5.72 -17.79
CA VAL A 25 10.83 6.59 -16.68
C VAL A 25 11.54 7.95 -16.79
N ASN A 26 10.88 9.06 -16.45
CA ASN A 26 11.52 10.38 -16.37
C ASN A 26 11.45 10.97 -14.95
N THR A 27 12.58 10.98 -14.25
CA THR A 27 12.70 11.53 -12.88
C THR A 27 12.51 13.06 -12.81
N ASN A 28 12.64 13.77 -13.92
CA ASN A 28 12.40 15.22 -13.96
C ASN A 28 10.91 15.59 -14.10
N GLN A 29 10.02 14.63 -14.35
CA GLN A 29 8.60 14.87 -14.57
C GLN A 29 7.77 14.16 -13.49
N LYS A 30 7.60 14.89 -12.39
CA LYS A 30 6.83 14.48 -11.21
C LYS A 30 5.35 14.84 -11.38
N LEU A 31 4.51 13.92 -10.96
CA LEU A 31 3.05 13.99 -10.98
C LEU A 31 2.54 14.07 -9.51
N GLN A 32 1.39 13.47 -9.22
CA GLN A 32 0.81 13.45 -7.87
C GLN A 32 1.74 12.88 -6.81
N VAL A 33 1.55 13.35 -5.57
CA VAL A 33 2.14 12.77 -4.38
C VAL A 33 1.33 11.54 -3.96
N ILE A 34 2.00 10.53 -3.44
CA ILE A 34 1.40 9.36 -2.80
C ILE A 34 1.42 9.57 -1.28
N ASP A 35 0.25 9.71 -0.66
CA ASP A 35 0.09 9.69 0.80
C ASP A 35 0.25 8.26 1.34
N GLY A 36 -0.14 7.25 0.56
CA GLY A 36 0.24 5.85 0.78
C GLY A 36 -0.91 4.84 0.75
N PHE A 37 -0.82 3.81 1.60
CA PHE A 37 -1.68 2.62 1.53
C PHE A 37 -2.07 2.14 2.91
N GLY A 38 -3.29 1.61 3.08
CA GLY A 38 -3.80 1.30 4.43
C GLY A 38 -4.89 0.26 4.52
N VAL A 39 -5.35 0.08 5.77
CA VAL A 39 -6.51 -0.71 6.19
C VAL A 39 -7.26 0.00 7.31
N SER A 40 -8.50 -0.40 7.54
CA SER A 40 -9.26 -0.19 8.77
C SER A 40 -9.07 -1.34 9.76
N GLU A 41 -9.52 -1.13 11.00
CA GLU A 41 -9.77 -2.15 12.02
C GLU A 41 -11.05 -1.80 12.79
N ALA A 42 -12.11 -1.44 12.05
CA ALA A 42 -13.33 -0.85 12.59
C ALA A 42 -14.23 -1.92 13.23
N TYR A 43 -15.43 -1.54 13.68
CA TYR A 43 -16.47 -2.45 14.18
C TYR A 43 -16.04 -3.44 15.28
N GLY A 44 -14.96 -3.12 16.02
CA GLY A 44 -14.37 -3.96 17.06
C GLY A 44 -13.34 -4.98 16.55
N HIS A 45 -12.92 -4.95 15.28
CA HIS A 45 -11.83 -5.78 14.77
C HIS A 45 -10.49 -5.40 15.44
N ALA A 46 -10.23 -4.10 15.68
CA ALA A 46 -9.11 -3.64 16.52
C ALA A 46 -9.13 -4.28 17.92
N LYS A 47 -10.30 -4.41 18.56
CA LYS A 47 -10.47 -5.10 19.85
C LYS A 47 -10.20 -6.60 19.74
N GLN A 48 -10.68 -7.27 18.68
CA GLN A 48 -10.41 -8.69 18.45
C GLN A 48 -8.90 -8.94 18.29
N PHE A 49 -8.23 -8.11 17.49
CA PHE A 49 -6.79 -8.18 17.25
C PHE A 49 -5.98 -7.86 18.53
N GLN A 50 -6.40 -6.85 19.30
CA GLN A 50 -5.82 -6.55 20.63
C GLN A 50 -5.97 -7.71 21.63
N ASN A 51 -7.03 -8.51 21.52
CA ASN A 51 -7.26 -9.66 22.41
C ASN A 51 -6.45 -10.92 22.04
N LEU A 52 -5.70 -10.91 20.92
CA LEU A 52 -4.80 -12.01 20.57
C LEU A 52 -3.59 -12.10 21.52
N GLY A 53 -2.92 -13.25 21.52
CA GLY A 53 -1.68 -13.43 22.27
C GLY A 53 -0.54 -12.54 21.73
N PRO A 54 0.45 -12.14 22.55
CA PRO A 54 1.52 -11.22 22.12
C PRO A 54 2.36 -11.66 20.92
N GLY A 55 2.45 -12.97 20.67
CA GLY A 55 3.07 -13.53 19.46
C GLY A 55 2.23 -13.20 18.22
N PRO A 56 0.99 -13.73 18.12
CA PRO A 56 0.07 -13.40 17.03
C PRO A 56 -0.19 -11.89 16.83
N GLN A 57 -0.27 -11.09 17.91
CA GLN A 57 -0.31 -9.63 17.81
C GLN A 57 0.87 -9.10 16.98
N LYS A 58 2.11 -9.50 17.32
CA LYS A 58 3.31 -9.03 16.61
C LYS A 58 3.32 -9.53 15.16
N GLU A 59 2.94 -10.78 14.91
CA GLU A 59 2.92 -11.37 13.57
C GLU A 59 1.94 -10.64 12.63
N GLY A 60 0.71 -10.36 13.07
CA GLY A 60 -0.24 -9.56 12.29
C GLY A 60 0.26 -8.11 12.05
N LEU A 61 0.88 -7.49 13.07
CA LEU A 61 1.43 -6.14 12.95
C LEU A 61 2.66 -6.08 12.03
N ASP A 62 3.49 -7.12 12.03
CA ASP A 62 4.58 -7.27 11.06
C ASP A 62 4.01 -7.44 9.64
N LEU A 63 3.00 -8.30 9.46
CA LEU A 63 2.37 -8.55 8.17
C LEU A 63 1.73 -7.29 7.57
N LEU A 64 1.08 -6.45 8.38
CA LEU A 64 0.53 -5.16 7.92
C LEU A 64 1.63 -4.11 7.70
N PHE A 65 2.45 -3.83 8.72
CA PHE A 65 3.22 -2.57 8.77
C PHE A 65 4.74 -2.69 8.58
N ASN A 66 5.31 -3.90 8.52
CA ASN A 66 6.76 -4.06 8.34
C ASN A 66 7.18 -3.83 6.87
N THR A 67 7.98 -2.79 6.61
CA THR A 67 8.46 -2.44 5.26
C THR A 67 9.51 -3.39 4.67
N THR A 68 9.97 -4.38 5.43
CA THR A 68 10.89 -5.43 4.95
C THR A 68 10.16 -6.75 4.68
N THR A 69 9.23 -7.15 5.57
CA THR A 69 8.60 -8.48 5.53
C THR A 69 7.08 -8.49 5.31
N GLY A 70 6.39 -7.40 5.63
CA GLY A 70 4.93 -7.26 5.49
C GLY A 70 4.53 -6.48 4.25
N ALA A 71 3.31 -5.92 4.25
CA ALA A 71 2.89 -4.95 3.25
C ALA A 71 3.57 -3.58 3.45
N GLY A 72 3.89 -3.20 4.69
CA GLY A 72 4.50 -1.90 4.98
C GLY A 72 3.51 -0.74 4.91
N LEU A 73 2.23 -1.00 5.20
CA LEU A 73 1.16 0.00 5.16
C LEU A 73 1.53 1.27 5.94
N SER A 74 1.04 2.41 5.47
CA SER A 74 1.36 3.75 6.00
C SER A 74 0.13 4.57 6.41
N ILE A 75 -1.07 4.05 6.15
CA ILE A 75 -2.35 4.67 6.51
C ILE A 75 -3.15 3.70 7.38
N ILE A 76 -3.87 4.23 8.37
CA ILE A 76 -4.97 3.51 9.04
C ILE A 76 -6.26 4.33 9.03
N ARG A 77 -7.39 3.65 8.88
CA ARG A 77 -8.74 4.25 8.94
C ARG A 77 -9.44 3.80 10.22
N ASN A 78 -9.82 4.74 11.08
CA ASN A 78 -10.55 4.51 12.32
C ASN A 78 -12.01 4.98 12.17
N LYS A 79 -12.96 4.22 12.72
CA LYS A 79 -14.37 4.60 12.83
C LYS A 79 -14.60 5.49 14.04
N ILE A 80 -15.05 6.72 13.81
CA ILE A 80 -15.64 7.57 14.86
C ILE A 80 -16.99 6.93 15.26
N GLY A 81 -17.10 6.51 16.52
CA GLY A 81 -18.31 5.86 17.03
C GLY A 81 -19.53 6.79 17.10
N CYS A 82 -20.70 6.22 16.82
CA CYS A 82 -22.00 6.90 16.78
C CYS A 82 -23.03 6.32 17.75
N ASP A 83 -22.73 5.16 18.34
CA ASP A 83 -23.64 4.36 19.15
C ASP A 83 -23.41 4.61 20.64
N ALA A 84 -24.40 4.32 21.49
CA ALA A 84 -24.26 4.52 22.95
C ALA A 84 -23.15 3.66 23.61
N SER A 85 -22.60 2.67 22.88
CA SER A 85 -21.51 1.80 23.33
C SER A 85 -20.12 2.17 22.78
N ASN A 86 -20.03 2.97 21.71
CA ASN A 86 -18.76 3.29 21.03
C ASN A 86 -18.55 4.78 20.72
N SER A 87 -19.55 5.64 20.93
CA SER A 87 -19.41 7.10 20.79
C SER A 87 -18.94 7.75 22.07
N ILE A 88 -18.30 8.92 21.95
CA ILE A 88 -17.88 9.75 23.09
C ILE A 88 -19.04 10.49 23.79
N THR A 89 -20.28 10.04 23.62
CA THR A 89 -21.47 10.74 24.11
C THR A 89 -21.60 10.66 25.64
N GLY A 90 -22.39 11.56 26.22
CA GLY A 90 -22.36 11.77 27.67
C GLY A 90 -23.53 12.62 28.19
N SER A 91 -23.24 13.58 29.06
CA SER A 91 -24.30 14.40 29.69
C SER A 91 -24.71 15.55 28.77
N ASN A 92 -26.02 15.73 28.56
CA ASN A 92 -26.62 16.73 27.67
C ASN A 92 -26.21 16.64 26.19
N THR A 93 -25.47 15.62 25.73
CA THR A 93 -25.18 15.45 24.30
C THR A 93 -26.46 15.18 23.49
N ASP A 94 -27.49 14.68 24.15
CA ASP A 94 -28.87 14.43 23.70
C ASP A 94 -29.76 15.70 23.65
N ASN A 95 -29.17 16.90 23.69
CA ASN A 95 -29.90 18.16 23.53
C ASN A 95 -29.03 19.17 22.75
N PRO A 96 -29.54 19.90 21.75
CA PRO A 96 -28.72 20.82 20.96
C PRO A 96 -28.43 22.16 21.68
N ASP A 97 -29.35 22.62 22.54
CA ASP A 97 -29.30 23.96 23.16
C ASP A 97 -28.46 24.05 24.45
N LYS A 98 -28.16 22.91 25.08
CA LYS A 98 -27.38 22.84 26.34
C LYS A 98 -25.88 22.79 26.10
N GLN A 99 -25.10 23.04 27.16
CA GLN A 99 -23.69 22.65 27.16
C GLN A 99 -23.57 21.13 27.34
N ALA A 100 -22.96 20.46 26.37
CA ALA A 100 -22.63 19.04 26.42
C ALA A 100 -21.41 18.77 27.32
N VAL A 101 -21.34 17.53 27.84
CA VAL A 101 -20.15 16.97 28.49
C VAL A 101 -19.92 15.59 27.90
N TYR A 102 -18.92 15.50 27.03
CA TYR A 102 -18.49 14.27 26.37
C TYR A 102 -17.64 13.39 27.32
N HIS A 103 -17.52 12.10 26.98
CA HIS A 103 -16.74 11.13 27.75
C HIS A 103 -16.00 10.18 26.80
N PHE A 104 -14.68 10.07 26.96
CA PHE A 104 -13.85 9.10 26.24
C PHE A 104 -13.43 7.98 27.19
N ASP A 105 -13.55 6.73 26.74
CA ASP A 105 -13.15 5.54 27.51
C ASP A 105 -11.62 5.34 27.55
N GLY A 106 -10.90 5.91 26.56
CA GLY A 106 -9.46 5.78 26.39
C GLY A 106 -9.04 4.61 25.49
N ASP A 107 -9.97 3.95 24.80
CA ASP A 107 -9.75 2.68 24.10
C ASP A 107 -10.40 2.61 22.71
N ASP A 108 -11.64 3.13 22.55
CA ASP A 108 -12.35 3.28 21.27
C ASP A 108 -12.48 1.96 20.47
N ASP A 109 -13.11 0.95 21.07
CA ASP A 109 -13.22 -0.42 20.52
C ASP A 109 -11.84 -1.00 20.09
N GLY A 110 -10.78 -0.67 20.83
CA GLY A 110 -9.40 -1.07 20.58
C GLY A 110 -8.64 -0.23 19.55
N GLN A 111 -9.29 0.71 18.85
CA GLN A 111 -8.64 1.52 17.80
C GLN A 111 -7.51 2.40 18.36
N VAL A 112 -7.59 2.82 19.63
CA VAL A 112 -6.49 3.49 20.34
C VAL A 112 -5.26 2.60 20.50
N TRP A 113 -5.45 1.30 20.75
CA TRP A 113 -4.34 0.34 20.81
C TRP A 113 -3.74 0.13 19.42
N PHE A 114 -4.57 -0.14 18.41
CA PHE A 114 -4.13 -0.42 17.05
C PHE A 114 -3.31 0.74 16.47
N SER A 115 -3.83 1.97 16.60
CA SER A 115 -3.12 3.21 16.23
C SER A 115 -1.75 3.29 16.89
N LYS A 116 -1.66 3.02 18.20
CA LYS A 116 -0.40 3.04 18.96
C LYS A 116 0.55 1.89 18.65
N GLN A 117 0.11 0.83 17.97
CA GLN A 117 1.01 -0.17 17.41
C GLN A 117 1.51 0.25 16.03
N ALA A 118 0.61 0.68 15.13
CA ALA A 118 0.93 1.14 13.78
C ALA A 118 1.98 2.27 13.81
N MET A 119 1.82 3.25 14.71
CA MET A 119 2.78 4.36 14.90
C MET A 119 4.21 3.89 15.22
N LYS A 120 4.43 2.69 15.78
CA LYS A 120 5.77 2.15 16.06
C LYS A 120 6.50 1.65 14.81
N TYR A 121 5.76 1.38 13.74
CA TYR A 121 6.29 1.04 12.42
C TYR A 121 6.45 2.29 11.53
N GLY A 122 6.13 3.49 12.05
CA GLY A 122 6.21 4.75 11.32
C GLY A 122 4.92 5.19 10.62
N VAL A 123 3.77 4.62 10.98
CA VAL A 123 2.46 5.12 10.52
C VAL A 123 2.12 6.43 11.22
N ASP A 124 2.13 7.54 10.49
CA ASP A 124 1.68 8.87 10.93
C ASP A 124 0.33 9.28 10.34
N THR A 125 -0.09 8.63 9.24
CA THR A 125 -1.29 8.98 8.51
C THR A 125 -2.50 8.23 9.06
N ILE A 126 -3.16 8.85 10.03
CA ILE A 126 -4.34 8.31 10.71
C ILE A 126 -5.57 9.08 10.23
N TYR A 127 -6.50 8.38 9.58
CA TYR A 127 -7.77 8.89 9.08
C TYR A 127 -8.90 8.50 10.02
N ALA A 128 -9.60 9.45 10.64
CA ALA A 128 -10.80 9.16 11.43
C ALA A 128 -12.06 9.54 10.64
N ASN A 129 -12.96 8.60 10.37
CA ASN A 129 -14.20 8.87 9.64
C ASN A 129 -15.46 8.52 10.46
N ALA A 130 -16.50 9.35 10.38
CA ALA A 130 -17.78 9.10 11.03
C ALA A 130 -18.80 8.49 10.06
N TRP A 131 -19.23 7.26 10.35
CA TRP A 131 -20.27 6.58 9.57
C TRP A 131 -21.65 7.23 9.70
N SER A 132 -21.94 7.82 10.86
CA SER A 132 -23.24 8.39 11.18
C SER A 132 -23.10 9.40 12.32
N ALA A 133 -24.01 10.38 12.40
CA ALA A 133 -24.31 11.02 13.67
C ALA A 133 -25.06 10.04 14.60
N PRO A 134 -25.02 10.22 15.94
CA PRO A 134 -25.88 9.50 16.87
C PRO A 134 -27.37 9.65 16.52
N VAL A 135 -28.16 8.61 16.77
CA VAL A 135 -29.56 8.49 16.29
C VAL A 135 -30.45 9.70 16.63
N TYR A 136 -30.27 10.32 17.79
CA TYR A 136 -31.05 11.49 18.21
C TYR A 136 -30.76 12.77 17.40
N MET A 137 -29.65 12.81 16.65
CA MET A 137 -29.29 13.90 15.73
C MET A 137 -29.88 13.72 14.32
N LYS A 138 -30.55 12.60 14.03
CA LYS A 138 -30.97 12.20 12.69
C LYS A 138 -32.49 12.19 12.53
N SER A 139 -32.96 12.38 11.29
CA SER A 139 -34.39 12.30 10.95
C SER A 139 -34.96 10.89 11.05
N ALA A 140 -34.12 9.86 11.00
CA ALA A 140 -34.46 8.45 11.18
C ALA A 140 -33.26 7.64 11.74
N GLN A 141 -33.52 6.45 12.28
CA GLN A 141 -32.48 5.56 12.82
C GLN A 141 -31.58 4.98 11.70
N SER A 142 -32.19 4.26 10.75
CA SER A 142 -31.58 3.80 9.49
C SER A 142 -31.90 4.80 8.37
N MET A 143 -30.98 5.00 7.43
CA MET A 143 -31.13 5.91 6.27
C MET A 143 -31.58 7.34 6.63
N GLY A 144 -31.30 7.79 7.86
CA GLY A 144 -31.66 9.12 8.33
C GLY A 144 -30.64 10.17 7.93
N HIS A 145 -31.10 11.39 7.64
CA HIS A 145 -30.23 12.54 7.37
C HIS A 145 -29.97 13.33 8.66
N LEU A 146 -28.88 14.11 8.69
CA LEU A 146 -28.57 15.00 9.82
C LEU A 146 -29.60 16.14 9.94
N CYS A 147 -30.25 16.24 11.10
CA CYS A 147 -31.29 17.23 11.37
C CYS A 147 -30.73 18.67 11.32
N GLY A 148 -31.40 19.54 10.57
CA GLY A 148 -31.00 20.94 10.32
C GLY A 148 -30.37 21.18 8.95
N THR A 149 -29.90 20.13 8.26
CA THR A 149 -29.34 20.24 6.89
C THR A 149 -30.43 20.58 5.85
N PRO A 150 -30.06 21.08 4.65
CA PRO A 150 -31.00 21.42 3.58
C PRO A 150 -32.06 20.35 3.31
N GLY A 151 -33.33 20.74 3.45
CA GLY A 151 -34.50 19.86 3.29
C GLY A 151 -34.88 19.02 4.53
N VAL A 152 -34.09 19.03 5.60
CA VAL A 152 -34.22 18.10 6.74
C VAL A 152 -34.54 18.86 8.03
N SER A 153 -35.81 19.22 8.22
CA SER A 153 -36.31 19.81 9.47
C SER A 153 -36.78 18.73 10.45
N CYS A 154 -36.31 18.79 11.70
CA CYS A 154 -36.67 17.85 12.76
C CYS A 154 -37.30 18.58 13.96
N SER A 155 -38.28 17.95 14.63
CA SER A 155 -38.87 18.48 15.87
C SER A 155 -37.92 18.45 17.07
N SER A 156 -36.79 17.73 16.96
CA SER A 156 -35.68 17.72 17.93
C SER A 156 -34.71 18.89 17.78
N GLY A 157 -34.88 19.78 16.78
CA GLY A 157 -34.03 20.94 16.53
C GLY A 157 -33.00 20.77 15.40
N ASP A 158 -32.04 21.68 15.35
CA ASP A 158 -30.87 21.66 14.47
C ASP A 158 -29.68 21.04 15.20
N TRP A 159 -29.03 20.06 14.59
CA TRP A 159 -27.98 19.26 15.19
C TRP A 159 -26.62 19.42 14.52
N ARG A 160 -26.52 20.23 13.47
CA ARG A 160 -25.30 20.38 12.67
C ARG A 160 -24.10 20.81 13.51
N HIS A 161 -24.28 21.83 14.35
CA HIS A 161 -23.26 22.31 15.28
C HIS A 161 -22.85 21.25 16.32
N ARG A 162 -23.81 20.53 16.93
CA ARG A 162 -23.54 19.47 17.91
C ARG A 162 -22.77 18.29 17.31
N TYR A 163 -23.05 17.96 16.05
CA TYR A 163 -22.39 16.87 15.35
C TYR A 163 -20.91 17.20 15.07
N VAL A 164 -20.61 18.38 14.55
CA VAL A 164 -19.22 18.79 14.28
C VAL A 164 -18.43 19.05 15.56
N GLU A 165 -19.09 19.50 16.64
CA GLU A 165 -18.51 19.59 17.97
C GLU A 165 -18.10 18.19 18.49
N MET A 166 -18.95 17.18 18.34
CA MET A 166 -18.63 15.79 18.72
C MET A 166 -17.41 15.26 17.96
N ILE A 167 -17.33 15.49 16.64
CA ILE A 167 -16.15 15.09 15.84
C ILE A 167 -14.89 15.81 16.35
N ALA A 168 -14.97 17.11 16.60
CA ALA A 168 -13.83 17.88 17.08
C ALA A 168 -13.40 17.49 18.51
N GLU A 169 -14.32 17.06 19.39
CA GLU A 169 -13.97 16.48 20.71
C GLU A 169 -13.32 15.10 20.58
N TYR A 170 -13.80 14.21 19.70
CA TYR A 170 -13.20 12.90 19.46
C TYR A 170 -11.72 13.03 19.06
N LEU A 171 -11.45 13.92 18.10
CA LEU A 171 -10.09 14.24 17.65
C LEU A 171 -9.23 14.86 18.76
N TYR A 172 -9.83 15.71 19.60
CA TYR A 172 -9.15 16.27 20.77
C TYR A 172 -8.78 15.18 21.78
N TYR A 173 -9.67 14.23 22.08
CA TYR A 173 -9.37 13.08 22.95
C TYR A 173 -8.27 12.19 22.38
N TYR A 174 -8.27 11.92 21.07
CA TYR A 174 -7.19 11.19 20.41
C TYR A 174 -5.83 11.94 20.54
N LYS A 175 -5.82 13.26 20.33
CA LYS A 175 -4.64 14.12 20.55
C LYS A 175 -4.15 14.06 22.00
N GLN A 176 -5.04 14.06 23.00
CA GLN A 176 -4.68 13.86 24.42
C GLN A 176 -4.19 12.43 24.71
N ALA A 177 -4.70 11.43 24.01
CA ALA A 177 -4.25 10.04 24.12
C ALA A 177 -2.86 9.81 23.48
N GLY A 178 -2.26 10.83 22.86
CA GLY A 178 -0.97 10.76 22.18
C GLY A 178 -1.05 10.28 20.72
N ILE A 179 -2.22 10.34 20.11
CA ILE A 179 -2.46 9.94 18.72
C ILE A 179 -2.84 11.20 17.90
N PRO A 180 -1.91 11.76 17.11
CA PRO A 180 -2.24 12.87 16.22
C PRO A 180 -3.00 12.34 15.00
N VAL A 181 -4.34 12.39 15.04
CA VAL A 181 -5.17 12.12 13.86
C VAL A 181 -4.85 13.17 12.80
N SER A 182 -4.55 12.74 11.57
CA SER A 182 -4.06 13.62 10.51
C SER A 182 -5.14 13.99 9.49
N HIS A 183 -6.15 13.14 9.30
CA HIS A 183 -7.28 13.36 8.40
C HIS A 183 -8.62 13.10 9.11
N VAL A 184 -9.66 13.87 8.81
CA VAL A 184 -11.03 13.63 9.32
C VAL A 184 -12.13 13.70 8.25
N GLY A 185 -13.04 12.73 8.31
CA GLY A 185 -14.27 12.66 7.53
C GLY A 185 -15.52 12.62 8.42
N PHE A 186 -16.66 12.98 7.85
CA PHE A 186 -17.95 13.12 8.55
C PHE A 186 -19.11 12.40 7.85
N LEU A 187 -18.80 11.54 6.87
CA LEU A 187 -19.75 10.74 6.09
C LEU A 187 -19.10 9.41 5.72
N ASN A 188 -19.91 8.36 5.63
CA ASN A 188 -19.56 7.11 4.97
C ASN A 188 -20.77 6.67 4.14
N GLU A 189 -20.59 6.53 2.82
CA GLU A 189 -21.63 6.03 1.91
C GLU A 189 -22.95 6.81 2.02
N GLY A 190 -22.85 8.13 2.17
CA GLY A 190 -23.99 9.04 2.34
C GLY A 190 -24.91 9.11 1.10
N ASP A 191 -24.45 8.59 -0.04
CA ASP A 191 -25.17 8.47 -1.30
C ASP A 191 -26.12 7.25 -1.38
N GLY A 192 -26.10 6.32 -0.41
CA GLY A 192 -27.06 5.20 -0.42
C GLY A 192 -27.05 4.18 0.72
N SER A 193 -26.23 4.33 1.76
CA SER A 193 -26.15 3.35 2.86
C SER A 193 -27.27 3.44 3.89
N ASP A 194 -27.38 2.39 4.72
CA ASP A 194 -28.24 2.37 5.91
C ASP A 194 -27.80 3.34 7.03
N PHE A 195 -26.60 3.94 6.93
CA PHE A 195 -26.01 4.76 7.99
C PHE A 195 -26.63 6.17 8.04
N MET A 196 -25.93 7.21 7.61
CA MET A 196 -26.45 8.58 7.55
C MET A 196 -26.41 9.10 6.11
N LEU A 197 -27.59 9.33 5.53
CA LEU A 197 -27.69 9.86 4.17
C LEU A 197 -27.34 11.35 4.13
N SER A 198 -26.69 11.76 3.04
CA SER A 198 -26.32 13.14 2.77
C SER A 198 -26.21 13.40 1.26
N THR A 199 -26.95 14.38 0.74
CA THR A 199 -26.69 14.90 -0.61
C THR A 199 -25.42 15.76 -0.62
N ALA A 200 -24.89 16.08 -1.80
CA ALA A 200 -23.73 16.99 -1.90
C ALA A 200 -24.02 18.38 -1.31
N GLU A 201 -25.26 18.89 -1.40
CA GLU A 201 -25.69 20.14 -0.76
C GLU A 201 -25.72 20.02 0.77
N GLN A 202 -26.11 18.86 1.30
CA GLN A 202 -26.12 18.60 2.74
C GLN A 202 -24.70 18.41 3.30
N ALA A 203 -23.79 17.82 2.52
CA ALA A 203 -22.37 17.77 2.84
C ALA A 203 -21.74 19.18 2.82
N ALA A 204 -22.04 19.98 1.79
CA ALA A 204 -21.57 21.36 1.67
C ALA A 204 -22.03 22.27 2.82
N ASP A 205 -23.22 22.05 3.36
CA ASP A 205 -23.74 22.77 4.53
C ASP A 205 -23.00 22.42 5.85
N VAL A 206 -22.44 21.22 5.96
CA VAL A 206 -21.69 20.75 7.14
C VAL A 206 -20.19 21.09 7.08
N ILE A 207 -19.58 21.09 5.88
CA ILE A 207 -18.13 21.30 5.70
C ILE A 207 -17.60 22.58 6.37
N PRO A 208 -18.17 23.79 6.16
CA PRO A 208 -17.69 25.01 6.82
C PRO A 208 -17.85 24.98 8.35
N LEU A 209 -18.87 24.27 8.84
CA LEU A 209 -19.13 24.12 10.28
C LEU A 209 -18.08 23.21 10.92
N LEU A 210 -17.70 22.11 10.27
CA LEU A 210 -16.63 21.23 10.74
C LEU A 210 -15.28 21.93 10.73
N HIS A 211 -14.94 22.64 9.65
CA HIS A 211 -13.73 23.47 9.62
C HIS A 211 -13.69 24.47 10.80
N SER A 212 -14.78 25.20 11.03
CA SER A 212 -14.87 26.14 12.18
C SER A 212 -14.71 25.44 13.54
N ALA A 213 -15.29 24.25 13.72
CA ALA A 213 -15.16 23.46 14.94
C ALA A 213 -13.70 23.01 15.20
N LEU A 214 -13.00 22.52 14.17
CA LEU A 214 -11.59 22.12 14.26
C LEU A 214 -10.69 23.31 14.62
N GLN A 215 -10.86 24.45 13.96
CA GLN A 215 -10.13 25.67 14.27
C GLN A 215 -10.36 26.11 15.72
N SER A 216 -11.61 26.05 16.21
CA SER A 216 -11.97 26.46 17.58
C SER A 216 -11.27 25.63 18.70
N LYS A 217 -10.85 24.40 18.39
CA LYS A 217 -10.17 23.48 19.33
C LYS A 217 -8.65 23.39 19.15
N GLY A 218 -8.05 24.19 18.26
CA GLY A 218 -6.62 24.05 17.94
C GLY A 218 -6.31 22.72 17.24
N LEU A 219 -7.21 22.32 16.32
CA LEU A 219 -7.13 21.14 15.46
C LEU A 219 -7.14 21.52 13.97
N GLY A 220 -6.89 22.80 13.65
CA GLY A 220 -6.92 23.33 12.27
C GLY A 220 -5.86 22.75 11.32
N ASP A 221 -4.89 22.00 11.84
CA ASP A 221 -3.89 21.26 11.06
C ASP A 221 -4.42 19.91 10.52
N ILE A 222 -5.59 19.45 10.97
CA ILE A 222 -6.17 18.16 10.55
C ILE A 222 -6.86 18.35 9.20
N LYS A 223 -6.38 17.60 8.19
CA LYS A 223 -6.89 17.61 6.82
C LYS A 223 -8.33 17.11 6.77
N MET A 224 -9.26 17.88 6.20
CA MET A 224 -10.65 17.44 6.03
C MET A 224 -10.86 16.65 4.74
N THR A 225 -11.71 15.62 4.80
CA THR A 225 -12.08 14.75 3.67
C THR A 225 -13.58 14.84 3.35
N CYS A 226 -13.95 14.51 2.11
CA CYS A 226 -15.31 14.17 1.74
C CYS A 226 -15.32 13.30 0.47
N CYS A 227 -16.24 12.34 0.28
CA CYS A 227 -17.38 12.01 1.14
C CYS A 227 -17.51 10.51 1.46
N ASP A 228 -16.52 9.69 1.06
CA ASP A 228 -16.53 8.23 1.22
C ASP A 228 -17.79 7.60 0.61
N ASN A 229 -18.27 8.14 -0.52
CA ASN A 229 -19.42 7.60 -1.27
C ASN A 229 -19.17 6.17 -1.78
N ILE A 230 -20.24 5.40 -2.00
CA ILE A 230 -20.21 3.94 -2.30
C ILE A 230 -19.36 3.57 -3.53
N GLY A 231 -19.13 4.49 -4.46
CA GLY A 231 -18.23 4.25 -5.58
C GLY A 231 -17.74 5.52 -6.27
N TRP A 232 -16.68 5.34 -7.06
CA TRP A 232 -15.94 6.40 -7.72
C TRP A 232 -16.83 7.36 -8.51
N LYS A 233 -17.81 6.84 -9.25
CA LYS A 233 -18.65 7.63 -10.14
C LYS A 233 -19.63 8.54 -9.39
N SER A 234 -20.19 8.11 -8.25
CA SER A 234 -21.04 8.98 -7.42
C SER A 234 -20.20 10.00 -6.65
N GLN A 235 -18.98 9.65 -6.24
CA GLN A 235 -18.05 10.65 -5.68
C GLN A 235 -17.63 11.70 -6.72
N MET A 236 -17.39 11.35 -7.99
CA MET A 236 -17.11 12.35 -9.04
C MET A 236 -18.20 13.42 -9.15
N ASP A 237 -19.47 12.99 -9.09
CA ASP A 237 -20.63 13.89 -9.20
C ASP A 237 -20.78 14.76 -7.94
N TYR A 238 -20.47 14.23 -6.76
CA TYR A 238 -20.40 15.00 -5.51
C TYR A 238 -19.26 16.01 -5.54
N THR A 239 -18.05 15.63 -5.96
CA THR A 239 -16.87 16.50 -6.03
C THR A 239 -17.13 17.70 -6.97
N ALA A 240 -17.73 17.45 -8.15
CA ALA A 240 -18.15 18.52 -9.05
C ALA A 240 -19.15 19.49 -8.38
N LYS A 241 -20.07 18.99 -7.56
CA LYS A 241 -21.04 19.80 -6.83
C LYS A 241 -20.44 20.56 -5.64
N LEU A 242 -19.46 19.98 -4.94
CA LEU A 242 -18.72 20.65 -3.86
C LEU A 242 -17.84 21.81 -4.38
N ALA A 243 -17.33 21.68 -5.61
CA ALA A 243 -16.66 22.77 -6.32
C ALA A 243 -17.66 23.85 -6.78
N GLU A 244 -18.82 23.47 -7.35
CA GLU A 244 -19.90 24.40 -7.74
C GLU A 244 -20.40 25.24 -6.54
N LEU A 245 -20.48 24.62 -5.35
CA LEU A 245 -20.92 25.24 -4.10
C LEU A 245 -19.81 26.01 -3.34
N ASP A 246 -18.58 26.10 -3.90
CA ASP A 246 -17.45 26.81 -3.29
C ASP A 246 -17.12 26.34 -1.85
N VAL A 247 -17.19 25.03 -1.61
CA VAL A 247 -16.84 24.40 -0.32
C VAL A 247 -15.61 23.49 -0.38
N GLU A 248 -15.19 23.08 -1.57
CA GLU A 248 -13.98 22.27 -1.78
C GLU A 248 -12.73 22.90 -1.14
N LYS A 249 -12.67 24.25 -1.06
CA LYS A 249 -11.57 25.00 -0.42
C LYS A 249 -11.36 24.76 1.07
N TYR A 250 -12.29 24.07 1.75
CA TYR A 250 -12.14 23.64 3.15
C TYR A 250 -11.65 22.20 3.27
N LEU A 251 -11.66 21.43 2.17
CA LEU A 251 -11.17 20.06 2.12
C LEU A 251 -9.68 20.03 1.76
N SER A 252 -9.05 18.89 2.01
CA SER A 252 -7.64 18.65 1.70
C SER A 252 -7.41 17.36 0.91
N VAL A 253 -8.42 16.47 0.90
CA VAL A 253 -8.44 15.19 0.16
C VAL A 253 -9.89 14.91 -0.24
N ILE A 254 -10.10 14.35 -1.42
CA ILE A 254 -11.39 13.77 -1.83
C ILE A 254 -11.34 12.24 -1.65
N THR A 255 -12.35 11.68 -0.97
CA THR A 255 -12.40 10.26 -0.57
C THR A 255 -13.60 9.55 -1.19
N SER A 256 -13.39 8.31 -1.65
CA SER A 256 -14.41 7.46 -2.28
C SER A 256 -14.18 6.00 -1.94
N HIS A 257 -15.24 5.21 -1.86
CA HIS A 257 -15.17 3.75 -1.92
C HIS A 257 -15.11 3.29 -3.38
N GLU A 258 -15.00 1.98 -3.62
CA GLU A 258 -14.96 1.39 -4.97
C GLU A 258 -16.08 0.38 -5.30
N TYR A 259 -17.06 0.20 -4.40
CA TYR A 259 -18.03 -0.90 -4.46
C TYR A 259 -19.03 -0.81 -5.63
N SER A 260 -19.60 0.37 -5.91
CA SER A 260 -20.53 0.54 -7.04
C SER A 260 -19.83 0.87 -8.36
N SER A 261 -18.61 1.39 -8.29
CA SER A 261 -17.75 1.77 -9.42
C SER A 261 -16.32 1.93 -8.94
N SER A 262 -15.36 1.31 -9.64
CA SER A 262 -13.94 1.36 -9.29
C SER A 262 -13.25 2.63 -9.82
N PRO A 263 -12.14 3.08 -9.21
CA PRO A 263 -11.34 4.19 -9.72
C PRO A 263 -10.70 3.83 -11.07
N ASP A 264 -11.24 4.40 -12.17
CA ASP A 264 -10.80 4.14 -13.55
C ASP A 264 -10.31 5.39 -14.31
N GLN A 265 -10.68 6.59 -13.84
CA GLN A 265 -10.38 7.90 -14.44
C GLN A 265 -10.25 9.00 -13.37
N PRO A 266 -9.49 10.09 -13.58
CA PRO A 266 -9.28 11.09 -12.53
C PRO A 266 -10.55 11.89 -12.23
N MET A 267 -10.70 12.34 -10.97
CA MET A 267 -11.72 13.33 -10.63
C MET A 267 -11.31 14.74 -11.08
N ASN A 268 -12.28 15.57 -11.45
CA ASN A 268 -12.03 16.98 -11.80
C ASN A 268 -11.85 17.83 -10.52
N THR A 269 -10.71 17.68 -9.87
CA THR A 269 -10.25 18.43 -8.68
C THR A 269 -8.74 18.64 -8.75
N THR A 270 -8.22 19.59 -7.96
CA THR A 270 -6.77 19.74 -7.70
C THR A 270 -6.34 19.14 -6.36
N LEU A 271 -7.27 18.58 -5.58
CA LEU A 271 -6.96 17.90 -4.32
C LEU A 271 -6.47 16.46 -4.58
N PRO A 272 -5.59 15.91 -3.72
CA PRO A 272 -5.34 14.47 -3.64
C PRO A 272 -6.65 13.67 -3.59
N THR A 273 -6.71 12.56 -4.30
CA THR A 273 -7.88 11.66 -4.31
C THR A 273 -7.50 10.31 -3.71
N TRP A 274 -8.36 9.77 -2.84
CA TRP A 274 -8.12 8.55 -2.10
C TRP A 274 -9.25 7.54 -2.34
N MET A 275 -8.89 6.29 -2.61
CA MET A 275 -9.80 5.16 -2.46
C MET A 275 -9.74 4.76 -0.98
N SER A 276 -10.80 5.02 -0.22
CA SER A 276 -10.83 4.94 1.24
C SER A 276 -11.48 3.67 1.81
N GLU A 277 -12.18 2.88 1.00
CA GLU A 277 -12.68 1.56 1.37
C GLU A 277 -12.99 0.67 0.16
N GLY A 278 -12.49 -0.56 0.18
CA GLY A 278 -12.81 -1.58 -0.82
C GLY A 278 -12.56 -2.99 -0.29
N ALA A 279 -13.45 -3.93 -0.62
CA ALA A 279 -13.29 -5.35 -0.30
C ALA A 279 -14.09 -6.29 -1.21
N ALA A 280 -13.64 -7.54 -1.35
CA ALA A 280 -14.32 -8.60 -2.09
C ALA A 280 -15.38 -9.32 -1.22
N ASN A 281 -16.41 -8.56 -0.82
CA ASN A 281 -17.44 -9.00 0.13
C ASN A 281 -18.46 -10.02 -0.43
N ASP A 282 -18.32 -10.46 -1.68
CA ASP A 282 -19.22 -11.42 -2.35
C ASP A 282 -18.71 -12.88 -2.31
N GLN A 283 -17.46 -13.11 -1.91
CA GLN A 283 -16.81 -14.43 -1.89
C GLN A 283 -16.23 -14.81 -0.51
N ALA A 284 -15.98 -16.10 -0.33
CA ALA A 284 -15.27 -16.64 0.84
C ALA A 284 -13.77 -16.31 0.82
N PHE A 285 -13.12 -16.38 1.99
CA PHE A 285 -11.71 -16.05 2.14
C PHE A 285 -10.79 -16.93 1.28
N ALA A 286 -9.87 -16.31 0.53
CA ALA A 286 -8.98 -17.00 -0.38
C ALA A 286 -7.53 -16.49 -0.32
N THR A 287 -6.60 -17.41 -0.56
CA THR A 287 -5.14 -17.19 -0.55
C THR A 287 -4.53 -17.31 -1.95
N ALA A 288 -5.36 -17.34 -3.01
CA ALA A 288 -4.93 -17.55 -4.39
C ALA A 288 -4.54 -16.23 -5.06
N TRP A 289 -3.43 -16.23 -5.78
CA TRP A 289 -3.03 -15.06 -6.58
C TRP A 289 -3.90 -14.94 -7.82
N TYR A 290 -4.04 -16.01 -8.60
CA TYR A 290 -4.91 -16.08 -9.77
C TYR A 290 -5.39 -17.51 -10.03
N VAL A 291 -6.66 -17.68 -10.41
CA VAL A 291 -7.23 -18.93 -10.90
C VAL A 291 -8.19 -18.65 -12.06
N ASN A 292 -9.12 -17.70 -11.92
CA ASN A 292 -10.07 -17.33 -12.96
C ASN A 292 -10.48 -15.84 -12.97
N GLY A 293 -9.83 -14.98 -12.19
CA GLY A 293 -10.20 -13.57 -12.05
C GLY A 293 -11.32 -13.33 -11.04
N GLY A 294 -11.49 -14.23 -10.07
CA GLY A 294 -12.41 -14.05 -8.95
C GLY A 294 -12.13 -12.76 -8.18
N SER A 295 -13.18 -12.15 -7.59
CA SER A 295 -13.04 -10.93 -6.79
C SER A 295 -12.11 -11.12 -5.58
N ASN A 296 -11.97 -12.34 -5.09
CA ASN A 296 -11.10 -12.72 -3.96
C ASN A 296 -9.67 -13.15 -4.34
N GLU A 297 -9.28 -13.00 -5.61
CA GLU A 297 -7.93 -13.32 -6.09
C GLU A 297 -7.00 -12.10 -6.03
N GLY A 298 -5.74 -12.31 -5.61
CA GLY A 298 -4.76 -11.22 -5.46
C GLY A 298 -4.51 -10.43 -6.75
N PHE A 299 -4.50 -11.10 -7.90
CA PHE A 299 -4.27 -10.47 -9.19
C PHE A 299 -5.39 -9.49 -9.58
N THR A 300 -6.65 -9.81 -9.26
CA THR A 300 -7.80 -8.90 -9.46
C THR A 300 -7.57 -7.58 -8.73
N TRP A 301 -6.98 -7.62 -7.53
CA TRP A 301 -6.65 -6.44 -6.74
C TRP A 301 -5.38 -5.75 -7.22
N ALA A 302 -4.38 -6.49 -7.72
CA ALA A 302 -3.22 -5.89 -8.36
C ALA A 302 -3.63 -5.02 -9.57
N VAL A 303 -4.59 -5.49 -10.37
CA VAL A 303 -5.16 -4.72 -11.49
C VAL A 303 -5.96 -3.50 -11.00
N LYS A 304 -6.83 -3.66 -9.98
CA LYS A 304 -7.59 -2.52 -9.41
C LYS A 304 -6.68 -1.42 -8.85
N ILE A 305 -5.66 -1.79 -8.07
CA ILE A 305 -4.71 -0.82 -7.50
C ILE A 305 -3.89 -0.15 -8.61
N ALA A 306 -3.46 -0.90 -9.62
CA ALA A 306 -2.77 -0.35 -10.79
C ALA A 306 -3.67 0.65 -11.54
N GLN A 307 -4.94 0.32 -11.80
CA GLN A 307 -5.90 1.22 -12.44
C GLN A 307 -6.14 2.48 -11.60
N GLY A 308 -6.34 2.34 -10.29
CA GLY A 308 -6.57 3.50 -9.42
C GLY A 308 -5.36 4.44 -9.34
N ILE A 309 -4.17 3.92 -9.07
CA ILE A 309 -2.94 4.72 -8.91
C ILE A 309 -2.44 5.29 -10.25
N VAL A 310 -2.62 4.57 -11.38
CA VAL A 310 -2.03 4.94 -12.69
C VAL A 310 -3.03 5.62 -13.63
N ASN A 311 -4.32 5.27 -13.59
CA ASN A 311 -5.35 5.81 -14.50
C ASN A 311 -6.33 6.76 -13.80
N ALA A 312 -6.65 6.55 -12.53
CA ALA A 312 -7.56 7.42 -11.75
C ALA A 312 -6.84 8.49 -10.90
N ASP A 313 -5.52 8.56 -11.03
CA ASP A 313 -4.61 9.45 -10.33
C ASP A 313 -4.69 9.45 -8.78
N LEU A 314 -5.04 8.31 -8.19
CA LEU A 314 -5.07 8.15 -6.73
C LEU A 314 -3.74 8.52 -6.05
N SER A 315 -3.86 9.24 -4.94
CA SER A 315 -2.79 9.51 -3.96
C SER A 315 -2.78 8.49 -2.81
N ALA A 316 -3.87 7.74 -2.59
CA ALA A 316 -3.89 6.63 -1.65
C ALA A 316 -4.91 5.53 -2.00
N TYR A 317 -4.68 4.32 -1.45
CA TYR A 317 -5.55 3.15 -1.57
C TYR A 317 -5.66 2.43 -0.21
N ILE A 318 -6.86 2.37 0.35
CA ILE A 318 -7.16 1.79 1.66
C ILE A 318 -8.11 0.60 1.44
N TYR A 319 -7.62 -0.62 1.64
CA TYR A 319 -8.49 -1.81 1.68
C TYR A 319 -9.38 -1.75 2.94
N TRP A 320 -10.50 -2.46 2.98
CA TRP A 320 -11.44 -2.34 4.10
C TRP A 320 -10.83 -2.74 5.45
N GLU A 321 -10.83 -4.00 5.89
CA GLU A 321 -10.26 -4.37 7.21
C GLU A 321 -8.87 -5.03 7.09
N GLY A 322 -8.07 -4.95 8.15
CA GLY A 322 -6.75 -5.58 8.23
C GLY A 322 -6.83 -7.06 8.62
N VAL A 323 -7.14 -7.31 9.89
CA VAL A 323 -7.12 -8.62 10.56
C VAL A 323 -8.50 -8.95 11.15
N GLU A 324 -9.14 -10.01 10.67
CA GLU A 324 -10.33 -10.58 11.32
C GLU A 324 -10.05 -11.93 11.98
N THR A 325 -10.86 -12.26 13.00
CA THR A 325 -10.74 -13.52 13.75
C THR A 325 -11.87 -14.48 13.38
N ASN A 326 -11.54 -15.60 12.74
CA ASN A 326 -12.42 -16.68 12.30
C ASN A 326 -13.53 -16.27 11.29
N ASN A 327 -13.30 -15.30 10.39
CA ASN A 327 -14.32 -14.82 9.43
C ASN A 327 -14.09 -15.29 7.99
N LYS A 328 -13.74 -16.56 7.78
CA LYS A 328 -13.50 -17.14 6.45
C LYS A 328 -14.71 -17.14 5.49
N GLY A 329 -15.88 -16.70 5.94
CA GLY A 329 -17.08 -16.52 5.12
C GLY A 329 -17.13 -15.22 4.32
N SER A 330 -16.17 -14.31 4.54
CA SER A 330 -16.04 -13.01 3.89
C SER A 330 -14.57 -12.75 3.53
N LEU A 331 -14.32 -11.89 2.55
CA LEU A 331 -13.01 -11.28 2.32
C LEU A 331 -13.04 -9.76 2.59
N SER A 332 -13.76 -9.36 3.63
CA SER A 332 -13.72 -8.00 4.19
C SER A 332 -12.33 -7.58 4.66
N HIS A 333 -11.44 -8.54 4.89
CA HIS A 333 -10.09 -8.39 5.44
C HIS A 333 -9.03 -9.09 4.61
N VAL A 334 -7.77 -8.64 4.74
CA VAL A 334 -6.62 -9.23 4.06
C VAL A 334 -5.95 -10.38 4.83
N ILE A 335 -6.21 -10.51 6.13
CA ILE A 335 -5.59 -11.50 7.03
C ILE A 335 -6.66 -12.11 7.96
N ASP A 336 -6.92 -13.42 7.87
CA ASP A 336 -7.77 -14.15 8.82
C ASP A 336 -6.91 -14.86 9.89
N THR A 337 -7.42 -14.98 11.12
CA THR A 337 -6.79 -15.84 12.14
C THR A 337 -7.77 -16.68 12.96
N ASP A 338 -7.33 -17.88 13.37
CA ASP A 338 -8.00 -18.66 14.43
C ASP A 338 -7.67 -18.17 15.85
N GLY A 339 -6.80 -17.17 15.97
CA GLY A 339 -6.24 -16.62 17.22
C GLY A 339 -4.85 -17.18 17.58
N THR A 340 -4.37 -18.19 16.85
CA THR A 340 -3.04 -18.81 17.01
C THR A 340 -2.23 -18.90 15.72
N LYS A 341 -2.90 -19.00 14.57
CA LYS A 341 -2.31 -19.05 13.23
C LYS A 341 -2.99 -18.06 12.30
N PHE A 342 -2.22 -17.45 11.40
CA PHE A 342 -2.74 -16.60 10.33
C PHE A 342 -2.96 -17.33 9.00
N THR A 343 -3.93 -16.83 8.24
CA THR A 343 -4.24 -17.17 6.86
C THR A 343 -4.17 -15.86 6.07
N ILE A 344 -3.18 -15.71 5.19
CA ILE A 344 -2.92 -14.44 4.50
C ILE A 344 -3.55 -14.49 3.10
N SER A 345 -4.36 -13.48 2.75
CA SER A 345 -4.88 -13.34 1.40
C SER A 345 -3.80 -12.82 0.45
N SER A 346 -3.83 -13.26 -0.81
CA SER A 346 -2.96 -12.71 -1.86
C SER A 346 -3.18 -11.22 -2.11
N ILE A 347 -4.30 -10.65 -1.67
CA ILE A 347 -4.56 -9.21 -1.71
C ILE A 347 -3.55 -8.42 -0.86
N LEU A 348 -3.12 -8.95 0.30
CA LEU A 348 -2.07 -8.29 1.10
C LEU A 348 -0.81 -8.08 0.26
N TRP A 349 -0.46 -9.08 -0.56
CA TRP A 349 0.70 -9.03 -1.44
C TRP A 349 0.48 -8.20 -2.71
N ALA A 350 -0.75 -8.11 -3.20
CA ALA A 350 -1.12 -7.18 -4.26
C ALA A 350 -0.96 -5.72 -3.81
N ILE A 351 -1.34 -5.42 -2.56
CA ILE A 351 -1.09 -4.11 -1.92
C ILE A 351 0.41 -3.93 -1.63
N ALA A 352 1.12 -4.97 -1.17
CA ALA A 352 2.54 -4.91 -0.84
C ALA A 352 3.45 -4.50 -2.03
N HIS A 353 3.11 -4.88 -3.26
CA HIS A 353 3.83 -4.46 -4.47
C HIS A 353 3.94 -2.93 -4.61
N TRP A 354 2.91 -2.21 -4.15
CA TRP A 354 2.90 -0.75 -4.14
C TRP A 354 3.39 -0.23 -2.78
N SER A 355 2.74 -0.66 -1.70
CA SER A 355 2.92 -0.10 -0.35
C SER A 355 4.27 -0.36 0.31
N ARG A 356 4.96 -1.48 0.02
CA ARG A 356 6.20 -1.82 0.74
C ARG A 356 7.32 -0.84 0.42
N HIS A 357 7.41 -0.42 -0.84
CA HIS A 357 8.53 0.34 -1.37
C HIS A 357 8.17 1.76 -1.81
N ILE A 358 6.91 2.05 -2.18
CA ILE A 358 6.44 3.43 -2.36
C ILE A 358 6.06 3.96 -0.98
N ARG A 359 6.75 5.00 -0.50
CA ARG A 359 6.58 5.56 0.85
C ARG A 359 5.79 6.88 0.81
N PRO A 360 5.16 7.30 1.93
CA PRO A 360 4.49 8.61 2.01
C PRO A 360 5.39 9.76 1.54
N GLY A 361 4.84 10.65 0.72
CA GLY A 361 5.59 11.76 0.12
C GLY A 361 6.34 11.40 -1.17
N ALA A 362 6.27 10.14 -1.64
CA ALA A 362 6.77 9.78 -2.97
C ALA A 362 5.96 10.50 -4.07
N HIS A 363 6.63 10.95 -5.13
CA HIS A 363 5.94 11.43 -6.33
C HIS A 363 5.82 10.31 -7.35
N ARG A 364 4.65 10.16 -7.98
CA ARG A 364 4.56 9.41 -9.24
C ARG A 364 5.36 10.13 -10.32
N LEU A 365 5.99 9.37 -11.21
CA LEU A 365 6.77 9.85 -12.33
C LEU A 365 6.03 9.59 -13.65
N SER A 366 6.27 10.43 -14.66
CA SER A 366 5.82 10.14 -16.02
C SER A 366 6.62 8.99 -16.64
N THR A 367 5.95 8.17 -17.44
CA THR A 367 6.52 7.07 -18.22
C THR A 367 6.22 7.24 -19.71
N SER A 368 7.05 6.64 -20.58
CA SER A 368 6.86 6.61 -22.04
C SER A 368 7.26 5.26 -22.62
N GLY A 369 6.59 4.84 -23.70
CA GLY A 369 6.62 3.46 -24.21
C GLY A 369 5.31 2.73 -23.85
N VAL A 370 4.99 1.63 -24.56
CA VAL A 370 3.70 0.93 -24.39
C VAL A 370 3.89 -0.58 -24.43
N VAL A 371 3.86 -1.21 -23.25
CA VAL A 371 3.85 -2.66 -23.11
C VAL A 371 2.40 -3.15 -23.17
N GLN A 372 2.08 -3.97 -24.18
CA GLN A 372 0.71 -4.43 -24.42
C GLN A 372 0.15 -5.22 -23.21
N ASN A 373 -1.07 -4.89 -22.77
CA ASN A 373 -1.73 -5.50 -21.60
C ASN A 373 -1.02 -5.29 -20.25
N THR A 374 -0.04 -4.38 -20.15
CA THR A 374 0.68 -4.11 -18.90
C THR A 374 0.49 -2.66 -18.46
N ILE A 375 -0.09 -2.46 -17.27
CA ILE A 375 -0.12 -1.14 -16.62
C ILE A 375 1.23 -0.91 -15.95
N VAL A 376 1.80 0.30 -16.08
CA VAL A 376 3.12 0.64 -15.50
C VAL A 376 3.04 1.91 -14.67
N GLY A 377 3.29 1.79 -13.37
CA GLY A 377 3.54 2.90 -12.46
C GLY A 377 5.04 3.06 -12.18
N ALA A 378 5.51 4.29 -12.03
CA ALA A 378 6.86 4.60 -11.58
C ALA A 378 6.81 5.74 -10.54
N PHE A 379 7.66 5.69 -9.52
CA PHE A 379 7.60 6.57 -8.34
C PHE A 379 9.00 6.90 -7.84
N GLU A 380 9.21 8.15 -7.39
CA GLU A 380 10.42 8.60 -6.69
C GLU A 380 10.08 8.90 -5.23
N ASN A 381 10.69 8.15 -4.31
CA ASN A 381 10.59 8.37 -2.87
C ASN A 381 11.35 9.64 -2.44
N VAL A 382 11.06 10.13 -1.23
CA VAL A 382 11.74 11.29 -0.62
C VAL A 382 13.25 11.08 -0.42
N ASP A 383 13.72 9.82 -0.38
CA ASP A 383 15.14 9.45 -0.31
C ASP A 383 15.83 9.37 -1.69
N GLY A 384 15.11 9.63 -2.78
CA GLY A 384 15.60 9.53 -4.17
C GLY A 384 15.61 8.12 -4.76
N SER A 385 15.14 7.11 -4.03
CA SER A 385 14.95 5.77 -4.61
C SER A 385 13.76 5.75 -5.58
N VAL A 386 13.93 5.06 -6.72
CA VAL A 386 12.89 4.92 -7.74
C VAL A 386 12.32 3.51 -7.73
N VAL A 387 11.00 3.40 -7.65
CA VAL A 387 10.22 2.15 -7.67
C VAL A 387 9.42 2.09 -8.98
N MET A 388 9.38 0.93 -9.62
CA MET A 388 8.51 0.66 -10.77
C MET A 388 7.62 -0.53 -10.46
N VAL A 389 6.34 -0.45 -10.82
CA VAL A 389 5.38 -1.56 -10.68
C VAL A 389 4.77 -1.83 -12.05
N LEU A 390 4.89 -3.07 -12.52
CA LEU A 390 4.39 -3.53 -13.81
C LEU A 390 3.32 -4.60 -13.58
N THR A 391 2.08 -4.33 -13.99
CA THR A 391 0.92 -5.22 -13.82
C THR A 391 0.47 -5.76 -15.17
N ASN A 392 1.05 -6.90 -15.58
CA ASN A 392 0.73 -7.61 -16.82
C ASN A 392 -0.56 -8.42 -16.66
N SER A 393 -1.60 -8.08 -17.42
CA SER A 393 -2.86 -8.83 -17.54
C SER A 393 -2.98 -9.63 -18.84
N GLY A 394 -1.88 -9.83 -19.57
CA GLY A 394 -1.78 -10.78 -20.65
C GLY A 394 -1.57 -12.21 -20.15
N THR A 395 -2.01 -13.20 -20.92
CA THR A 395 -1.89 -14.64 -20.58
C THR A 395 -0.52 -15.24 -20.87
N ALA A 396 0.53 -14.40 -20.94
CA ALA A 396 1.88 -14.79 -21.32
C ALA A 396 2.91 -13.91 -20.61
N ALA A 397 4.09 -14.46 -20.35
CA ALA A 397 5.24 -13.70 -19.84
C ALA A 397 5.67 -12.63 -20.87
N GLN A 398 6.17 -11.50 -20.37
CA GLN A 398 6.62 -10.37 -21.18
C GLN A 398 8.01 -9.92 -20.72
N THR A 399 8.92 -9.76 -21.67
CA THR A 399 10.22 -9.11 -21.45
C THR A 399 10.04 -7.62 -21.70
N VAL A 400 10.52 -6.78 -20.79
CA VAL A 400 10.41 -5.31 -20.86
C VAL A 400 11.77 -4.68 -20.60
N ASP A 401 12.25 -3.90 -21.56
CA ASP A 401 13.47 -3.11 -21.46
C ASP A 401 13.20 -1.84 -20.63
N LEU A 402 13.70 -1.79 -19.39
CA LEU A 402 13.45 -0.68 -18.46
C LEU A 402 14.55 0.38 -18.53
N GLY A 403 14.23 1.53 -19.09
CA GLY A 403 15.05 2.73 -19.10
C GLY A 403 14.68 3.72 -18.00
N VAL A 404 15.67 4.46 -17.48
CA VAL A 404 15.42 5.63 -16.63
C VAL A 404 16.20 6.83 -17.18
N SER A 405 15.53 7.98 -17.21
CA SER A 405 16.04 9.26 -17.68
C SER A 405 16.02 10.31 -16.57
N GLY A 406 16.97 11.24 -16.63
CA GLY A 406 17.21 12.25 -15.60
C GLY A 406 18.15 11.82 -14.46
N SER A 407 18.11 10.54 -14.07
CA SER A 407 18.90 9.98 -12.96
C SER A 407 19.56 8.66 -13.36
N THR A 408 20.71 8.34 -12.75
CA THR A 408 21.46 7.08 -12.95
C THR A 408 21.50 6.25 -11.67
N PHE A 409 21.26 4.94 -11.78
CA PHE A 409 21.18 4.02 -10.63
C PHE A 409 22.22 2.90 -10.77
N SER A 410 22.83 2.49 -9.65
CA SER A 410 23.92 1.49 -9.61
C SER A 410 23.47 0.06 -9.29
N THR A 411 22.23 -0.12 -8.85
CA THR A 411 21.69 -1.40 -8.34
C THR A 411 20.19 -1.45 -8.55
N ALA A 412 19.66 -2.65 -8.85
CA ALA A 412 18.22 -2.90 -8.89
C ALA A 412 17.86 -4.18 -8.11
N GLN A 413 16.64 -4.23 -7.59
CA GLN A 413 16.03 -5.41 -7.01
C GLN A 413 14.61 -5.52 -7.57
N ALA A 414 14.18 -6.74 -7.90
CA ALA A 414 12.86 -7.04 -8.40
C ALA A 414 12.08 -7.89 -7.39
N PHE A 415 10.76 -7.79 -7.40
CA PHE A 415 9.86 -8.67 -6.64
C PHE A 415 8.76 -9.14 -7.58
N THR A 416 8.39 -10.42 -7.52
CA THR A 416 7.36 -11.01 -8.38
C THR A 416 6.25 -11.68 -7.57
N SER A 417 5.03 -11.61 -8.10
CA SER A 417 3.90 -12.45 -7.70
C SER A 417 3.22 -13.02 -8.96
N ASP A 418 2.95 -14.31 -8.93
CA ASP A 418 2.27 -15.10 -9.96
C ASP A 418 1.43 -16.20 -9.27
N ALA A 419 0.94 -17.20 -10.00
CA ALA A 419 0.11 -18.25 -9.40
C ALA A 419 0.91 -19.21 -8.49
N GLU A 420 2.23 -19.22 -8.63
CA GLU A 420 3.18 -20.13 -7.99
C GLU A 420 3.97 -19.47 -6.84
N ALA A 421 4.16 -18.15 -6.89
CA ALA A 421 5.04 -17.36 -6.04
C ALA A 421 4.39 -16.01 -5.63
N GLN A 422 4.74 -15.49 -4.44
CA GLN A 422 4.18 -14.25 -3.90
C GLN A 422 5.28 -13.40 -3.22
N MET A 423 5.46 -12.15 -3.70
CA MET A 423 6.52 -11.21 -3.27
C MET A 423 7.94 -11.81 -3.24
N VAL A 424 8.26 -12.74 -4.16
CA VAL A 424 9.58 -13.37 -4.21
C VAL A 424 10.61 -12.42 -4.80
N SER A 425 11.72 -12.21 -4.10
CA SER A 425 12.76 -11.25 -4.51
C SER A 425 13.75 -11.85 -5.51
N GLY A 426 13.89 -11.20 -6.68
CA GLY A 426 14.99 -11.38 -7.61
C GLY A 426 16.04 -10.27 -7.45
N VAL A 427 17.32 -10.60 -7.63
CA VAL A 427 18.44 -9.65 -7.41
C VAL A 427 19.27 -9.54 -8.69
N VAL A 428 19.48 -8.31 -9.17
CA VAL A 428 20.47 -7.98 -10.19
C VAL A 428 21.46 -6.98 -9.56
N GLN A 429 22.45 -7.53 -8.86
CA GLN A 429 23.48 -6.75 -8.17
C GLN A 429 24.83 -6.84 -8.85
N ASN A 430 25.60 -5.76 -8.70
CA ASN A 430 27.04 -5.67 -8.99
C ASN A 430 27.47 -6.00 -10.43
N THR A 431 26.53 -6.25 -11.36
CA THR A 431 26.86 -6.62 -12.75
C THR A 431 26.56 -5.46 -13.70
N ILE A 432 27.61 -4.77 -14.13
CA ILE A 432 27.54 -3.72 -15.15
C ILE A 432 27.46 -4.40 -16.52
N VAL A 433 26.54 -3.95 -17.39
CA VAL A 433 26.40 -4.45 -18.76
C VAL A 433 26.60 -3.32 -19.76
N GLY A 434 27.56 -3.47 -20.66
CA GLY A 434 27.73 -2.60 -21.83
C GLY A 434 27.50 -3.37 -23.12
N ALA A 435 26.61 -2.89 -24.00
CA ALA A 435 26.26 -3.53 -25.26
C ALA A 435 26.66 -2.68 -26.47
N PHE A 436 27.15 -3.33 -27.53
CA PHE A 436 27.69 -2.69 -28.74
C PHE A 436 27.25 -3.47 -29.99
N GLU A 437 26.68 -2.79 -30.99
CA GLU A 437 26.44 -3.38 -32.31
C GLU A 437 27.67 -3.18 -33.21
N ASN A 438 28.10 -4.24 -33.88
CA ASN A 438 29.17 -4.20 -34.87
C ASN A 438 28.61 -3.97 -36.28
N VAL A 439 29.45 -3.49 -37.20
CA VAL A 439 29.10 -3.23 -38.63
C VAL A 439 28.65 -4.49 -39.39
N ASP A 440 28.91 -5.70 -38.86
CA ASP A 440 28.43 -6.99 -39.39
C ASP A 440 27.02 -7.38 -38.90
N GLY A 441 26.36 -6.55 -38.07
CA GLY A 441 25.07 -6.85 -37.45
C GLY A 441 25.15 -7.89 -36.33
N SER A 442 26.33 -8.03 -35.70
CA SER A 442 26.52 -8.83 -34.49
C SER A 442 26.62 -7.94 -33.25
N VAL A 443 25.92 -8.32 -32.17
CA VAL A 443 25.93 -7.59 -30.90
C VAL A 443 26.93 -8.22 -29.94
N VAL A 444 27.75 -7.39 -29.30
CA VAL A 444 28.67 -7.80 -28.24
C VAL A 444 28.24 -7.14 -26.93
N MET A 445 28.02 -7.95 -25.89
CA MET A 445 27.69 -7.52 -24.54
C MET A 445 28.84 -7.87 -23.61
N VAL A 446 29.30 -6.91 -22.80
CA VAL A 446 30.33 -7.10 -21.79
C VAL A 446 29.68 -6.93 -20.42
N LEU A 447 29.61 -8.03 -19.66
CA LEU A 447 29.06 -8.09 -18.32
C LEU A 447 30.23 -8.14 -17.31
N THR A 448 30.29 -7.18 -16.39
CA THR A 448 31.35 -7.10 -15.36
C THR A 448 30.74 -7.20 -13.97
N ASN A 449 31.00 -8.29 -13.25
CA ASN A 449 30.51 -8.51 -11.89
C ASN A 449 31.56 -8.05 -10.87
N SER A 450 31.30 -6.92 -10.19
CA SER A 450 32.18 -6.41 -9.12
C SER A 450 31.94 -7.08 -7.75
N GLY A 451 30.98 -8.00 -7.65
CA GLY A 451 30.58 -8.66 -6.41
C GLY A 451 31.38 -9.91 -6.06
N THR A 452 31.34 -10.29 -4.78
CA THR A 452 32.07 -11.43 -4.19
C THR A 452 31.42 -12.81 -4.45
N ALA A 453 30.38 -12.87 -5.29
CA ALA A 453 29.67 -14.10 -5.65
C ALA A 453 29.23 -14.05 -7.11
N ALA A 454 29.25 -15.20 -7.78
CA ALA A 454 28.85 -15.30 -9.19
C ALA A 454 27.36 -14.93 -9.37
N GLN A 455 27.06 -14.16 -10.42
CA GLN A 455 25.70 -13.71 -10.76
C GLN A 455 25.25 -14.40 -12.04
N THR A 456 24.01 -14.91 -12.09
CA THR A 456 23.40 -15.32 -13.37
C THR A 456 22.52 -14.19 -13.86
N VAL A 457 22.86 -13.65 -15.02
CA VAL A 457 22.10 -12.57 -15.67
C VAL A 457 21.29 -13.17 -16.80
N ASP A 458 20.04 -12.73 -16.93
CA ASP A 458 19.15 -13.01 -18.06
C ASP A 458 18.86 -11.68 -18.73
N LEU A 459 19.35 -11.50 -19.96
CA LEU A 459 19.23 -10.24 -20.71
C LEU A 459 18.24 -10.40 -21.86
N GLY A 460 17.20 -9.58 -21.88
CA GLY A 460 16.45 -9.33 -23.11
C GLY A 460 17.34 -8.61 -24.13
N VAL A 461 17.29 -9.02 -25.39
CA VAL A 461 17.98 -8.33 -26.49
C VAL A 461 17.00 -8.11 -27.63
N SER A 462 16.32 -6.97 -27.59
CA SER A 462 15.34 -6.52 -28.57
C SER A 462 15.99 -6.07 -29.89
N GLY A 463 15.16 -5.84 -30.92
CA GLY A 463 15.60 -5.27 -32.21
C GLY A 463 16.21 -6.25 -33.25
N SER A 464 16.52 -7.50 -32.91
CA SER A 464 16.99 -8.49 -33.91
C SER A 464 16.80 -9.96 -33.52
N THR A 465 16.64 -10.82 -34.52
CA THR A 465 16.62 -12.29 -34.35
C THR A 465 18.02 -12.87 -34.46
N PHE A 466 18.64 -13.15 -33.31
CA PHE A 466 19.95 -13.80 -33.22
C PHE A 466 19.82 -15.31 -33.43
N SER A 467 20.71 -15.89 -34.23
CA SER A 467 20.77 -17.32 -34.54
C SER A 467 21.77 -18.09 -33.69
N THR A 468 22.79 -17.41 -33.11
CA THR A 468 23.75 -18.02 -32.18
C THR A 468 24.17 -17.03 -31.10
N ALA A 469 24.62 -17.57 -29.97
CA ALA A 469 25.36 -16.86 -28.93
C ALA A 469 26.64 -17.65 -28.60
N GLN A 470 27.73 -16.93 -28.34
CA GLN A 470 28.98 -17.46 -27.78
C GLN A 470 29.40 -16.54 -26.63
N ALA A 471 29.97 -17.09 -25.55
CA ALA A 471 30.41 -16.30 -24.41
C ALA A 471 31.82 -16.69 -23.97
N PHE A 472 32.57 -15.71 -23.47
CA PHE A 472 33.95 -15.86 -22.98
C PHE A 472 34.04 -15.28 -21.57
N THR A 473 34.65 -15.99 -20.62
CA THR A 473 34.84 -15.54 -19.23
C THR A 473 36.30 -15.21 -18.92
N SER A 474 36.51 -14.21 -18.08
CA SER A 474 37.78 -13.88 -17.44
C SER A 474 37.56 -13.55 -15.96
N ASP A 475 38.34 -14.15 -15.08
CA ASP A 475 38.30 -14.00 -13.62
C ASP A 475 39.70 -14.28 -13.04
N ALA A 476 39.83 -14.75 -11.80
CA ALA A 476 41.12 -15.06 -11.19
C ALA A 476 41.72 -16.41 -11.67
N GLU A 477 40.88 -17.31 -12.18
CA GLU A 477 41.24 -18.67 -12.62
C GLU A 477 41.19 -18.82 -14.15
N ALA A 478 40.40 -18.00 -14.84
CA ALA A 478 40.11 -18.03 -16.27
C ALA A 478 40.51 -16.72 -16.97
N GLN A 479 40.91 -16.79 -18.24
CA GLN A 479 41.27 -15.62 -19.06
C GLN A 479 40.79 -15.83 -20.50
N MET A 480 39.70 -15.17 -20.89
CA MET A 480 39.03 -15.23 -22.20
C MET A 480 38.77 -16.64 -22.75
N VAL A 481 38.38 -17.58 -21.88
CA VAL A 481 37.97 -18.95 -22.27
C VAL A 481 36.46 -19.05 -22.47
N ASP A 482 36.02 -19.91 -23.38
CA ASP A 482 34.60 -20.15 -23.64
C ASP A 482 33.83 -20.53 -22.36
N THR A 483 32.67 -19.92 -22.16
CA THR A 483 31.73 -20.21 -21.08
C THR A 483 30.33 -20.47 -21.61
N LYS A 484 29.48 -21.12 -20.81
CA LYS A 484 28.13 -21.48 -21.22
C LYS A 484 27.22 -20.25 -21.23
N VAL A 485 26.66 -19.96 -22.41
CA VAL A 485 25.53 -19.06 -22.61
C VAL A 485 24.35 -19.85 -23.17
N THR A 486 23.13 -19.49 -22.77
CA THR A 486 21.88 -19.96 -23.39
C THR A 486 21.23 -18.80 -24.14
N LEU A 487 20.76 -19.07 -25.36
CA LEU A 487 19.94 -18.16 -26.17
C LEU A 487 18.56 -18.80 -26.35
N SER A 488 17.51 -18.09 -25.98
CA SER A 488 16.12 -18.57 -26.06
C SER A 488 15.15 -17.40 -26.23
N ASP A 489 14.42 -17.36 -27.34
CA ASP A 489 13.32 -16.43 -27.62
C ASP A 489 13.60 -14.94 -27.30
N GLY A 490 14.80 -14.47 -27.69
CA GLY A 490 15.28 -13.10 -27.48
C GLY A 490 15.95 -12.85 -26.13
N GLY A 491 15.89 -13.81 -25.20
CA GLY A 491 16.63 -13.82 -23.94
C GLY A 491 18.01 -14.46 -24.07
N VAL A 492 19.00 -13.89 -23.37
CA VAL A 492 20.39 -14.34 -23.30
C VAL A 492 20.78 -14.54 -21.84
N LYS A 493 20.91 -15.81 -21.44
CA LYS A 493 21.23 -16.20 -20.06
C LYS A 493 22.69 -16.63 -19.91
N VAL A 494 23.43 -15.98 -19.02
CA VAL A 494 24.86 -16.26 -18.78
C VAL A 494 25.25 -16.06 -17.32
N THR A 495 26.22 -16.83 -16.82
CA THR A 495 26.75 -16.69 -15.45
C THR A 495 28.08 -15.96 -15.47
N VAL A 496 28.16 -14.86 -14.71
CA VAL A 496 29.35 -14.00 -14.55
C VAL A 496 30.01 -14.32 -13.21
N PRO A 497 31.26 -14.83 -13.18
CA PRO A 497 31.97 -15.19 -11.94
C PRO A 497 32.15 -14.01 -10.97
N ALA A 498 32.46 -14.30 -9.71
CA ALA A 498 32.80 -13.28 -8.71
C ALA A 498 34.04 -12.50 -9.15
N HIS A 499 34.00 -11.17 -9.10
CA HIS A 499 35.05 -10.28 -9.64
C HIS A 499 35.44 -10.57 -11.11
N GLY A 500 34.55 -11.20 -11.88
CA GLY A 500 34.78 -11.64 -13.26
C GLY A 500 34.11 -10.76 -14.32
N VAL A 501 34.57 -10.92 -15.55
CA VAL A 501 34.03 -10.31 -16.77
C VAL A 501 33.62 -11.41 -17.74
N VAL A 502 32.39 -11.35 -18.24
CA VAL A 502 31.92 -12.21 -19.34
C VAL A 502 31.56 -11.37 -20.56
N THR A 503 32.16 -11.70 -21.69
CA THR A 503 31.80 -11.12 -22.99
C THR A 503 30.93 -12.10 -23.76
N VAL A 504 29.71 -11.71 -24.14
CA VAL A 504 28.81 -12.49 -25.00
C VAL A 504 28.77 -11.86 -26.40
N LYS A 505 29.02 -12.64 -27.45
CA LYS A 505 28.75 -12.26 -28.85
C LYS A 505 27.50 -12.98 -29.36
N LEU A 506 26.56 -12.22 -29.89
CA LEU A 506 25.35 -12.67 -30.56
C LEU A 506 25.48 -12.43 -32.07
N THR A 507 25.05 -13.38 -32.91
CA THR A 507 25.08 -13.20 -34.37
C THR A 507 23.72 -13.42 -34.99
N THR A 508 23.36 -12.59 -35.98
CA THR A 508 22.11 -12.72 -36.75
C THR A 508 22.32 -13.62 -37.97
N ALA A 509 21.27 -14.26 -38.47
CA ALA A 509 21.37 -15.20 -39.59
C ALA A 509 21.92 -14.58 -40.91
N LYS A 510 21.97 -13.25 -41.00
CA LYS A 510 22.54 -12.49 -42.13
C LYS A 510 24.08 -12.39 -42.11
N SER A 511 24.75 -12.59 -40.97
CA SER A 511 26.21 -12.38 -40.84
C SER A 511 27.07 -13.52 -41.43
N SER A 512 26.47 -14.43 -42.21
CA SER A 512 27.11 -15.62 -42.77
C SER A 512 27.95 -15.39 -44.04
N LYS A 513 28.14 -14.14 -44.48
CA LYS A 513 29.05 -13.79 -45.58
C LYS A 513 30.47 -13.50 -45.04
N PRO A 514 31.52 -14.21 -45.51
CA PRO A 514 32.90 -13.90 -45.14
C PRO A 514 33.31 -12.50 -45.62
N VAL A 515 33.87 -11.69 -44.71
CA VAL A 515 34.53 -10.43 -45.09
C VAL A 515 35.88 -10.76 -45.73
N SER A 516 35.91 -10.78 -47.06
CA SER A 516 37.13 -10.94 -47.84
C SER A 516 38.00 -9.68 -47.77
N THR A 517 38.91 -9.63 -46.79
CA THR A 517 39.98 -8.62 -46.72
C THR A 517 41.33 -9.32 -46.60
N ALA A 518 41.95 -9.58 -47.76
CA ALA A 518 43.32 -10.06 -47.79
C ALA A 518 44.28 -8.94 -47.34
N VAL A 519 45.07 -9.19 -46.30
CA VAL A 519 46.24 -8.37 -45.95
C VAL A 519 47.48 -9.21 -46.20
N SER A 520 48.43 -8.65 -46.96
CA SER A 520 49.66 -9.34 -47.36
C SER A 520 50.57 -9.62 -46.17
N ALA A 521 51.14 -10.83 -46.11
CA ALA A 521 52.21 -11.13 -45.18
C ALA A 521 53.45 -10.26 -45.49
N GLN A 522 53.85 -9.42 -44.53
CA GLN A 522 55.12 -8.68 -44.56
C GLN A 522 56.02 -9.20 -43.43
N SER A 523 57.32 -9.24 -43.69
CA SER A 523 58.30 -9.94 -42.85
C SER A 523 58.58 -9.23 -41.51
N ALA A 524 58.84 -10.04 -40.48
CA ALA A 524 59.09 -9.55 -39.13
C ALA A 524 60.39 -8.71 -39.02
N PRO A 525 60.33 -7.50 -38.44
CA PRO A 525 61.51 -6.76 -38.00
C PRO A 525 62.17 -7.42 -36.78
N THR A 526 63.48 -7.24 -36.65
CA THR A 526 64.30 -7.82 -35.58
C THR A 526 64.07 -7.16 -34.21
N SER A 527 64.43 -7.87 -33.15
CA SER A 527 64.37 -7.36 -31.78
C SER A 527 65.39 -6.25 -31.52
N THR A 528 65.03 -5.27 -30.69
CA THR A 528 65.98 -4.43 -29.94
C THR A 528 65.34 -4.11 -28.59
N SER A 529 66.15 -4.00 -27.53
CA SER A 529 65.64 -3.87 -26.16
C SER A 529 66.15 -2.61 -25.49
N VAL A 530 65.30 -2.01 -24.65
CA VAL A 530 65.70 -1.04 -23.62
C VAL A 530 65.12 -1.52 -22.29
N LYS A 531 65.97 -1.59 -21.26
CA LYS A 531 65.59 -2.03 -19.92
C LYS A 531 65.26 -0.83 -19.05
N HIS A 532 64.34 -1.00 -18.11
CA HIS A 532 64.44 -0.33 -16.81
C HIS A 532 64.59 -1.39 -15.70
N THR A 533 65.31 -1.03 -14.64
CA THR A 533 66.04 -1.99 -13.80
C THR A 533 65.32 -2.30 -12.50
N LEU A 534 65.11 -3.59 -12.23
CA LEU A 534 64.78 -4.09 -10.89
C LEU A 534 66.05 -4.28 -10.04
N ALA A 535 65.97 -3.95 -8.75
CA ALA A 535 66.96 -4.30 -7.74
C ALA A 535 66.24 -4.87 -6.50
N HIS A 536 66.67 -6.05 -6.06
CA HIS A 536 66.08 -6.79 -4.93
C HIS A 536 66.84 -6.59 -3.61
N GLN A 537 66.19 -6.95 -2.49
CA GLN A 537 66.64 -7.83 -1.38
C GLN A 537 66.06 -7.35 -0.02
N LYS A 538 65.72 -8.20 0.99
CA LYS A 538 65.85 -9.67 1.14
C LYS A 538 64.80 -10.28 2.11
N THR A 539 64.89 -11.59 2.37
CA THR A 539 63.89 -12.48 3.00
C THR A 539 64.30 -13.11 4.35
N ALA A 540 63.30 -13.47 5.18
CA ALA A 540 63.21 -14.62 6.15
C ALA A 540 61.73 -14.67 6.67
N SER A 541 60.96 -15.76 6.88
CA SER A 541 61.15 -17.17 7.32
C SER A 541 61.32 -17.31 8.85
N THR A 542 60.61 -18.14 9.65
CA THR A 542 59.54 -19.19 9.48
C THR A 542 58.79 -19.34 10.86
N THR A 543 57.80 -20.21 11.23
CA THR A 543 57.19 -21.49 10.79
C THR A 543 55.74 -21.65 11.37
N LEU A 544 55.07 -22.83 11.25
CA LEU A 544 53.79 -23.16 11.93
C LEU A 544 53.97 -23.85 13.32
N SER A 545 53.05 -23.66 14.28
CA SER A 545 52.19 -24.75 14.85
C SER A 545 51.26 -24.36 16.04
N THR A 546 50.01 -24.85 16.00
CA THR A 546 49.11 -25.39 17.07
C THR A 546 49.07 -24.90 18.55
N ALA A 547 47.82 -24.64 19.01
CA ALA A 547 47.14 -25.20 20.21
C ALA A 547 46.93 -24.41 21.54
N LYS A 548 45.63 -24.06 21.76
CA LYS A 548 44.80 -24.08 23.00
C LYS A 548 45.10 -23.15 24.20
N ALA A 549 44.03 -22.85 24.95
CA ALA A 549 43.95 -21.82 26.00
C ALA A 549 44.10 -22.38 27.44
N PRO A 550 44.16 -21.48 28.45
CA PRO A 550 43.12 -21.54 29.51
C PRO A 550 42.56 -20.18 29.98
N THR A 551 41.50 -20.28 30.79
CA THR A 551 40.63 -19.23 31.39
C THR A 551 41.22 -18.35 32.49
N SER A 552 40.71 -17.12 32.66
CA SER A 552 40.09 -16.67 33.95
C SER A 552 39.35 -15.31 33.92
N THR A 553 38.03 -15.37 34.12
CA THR A 553 37.21 -14.68 35.15
C THR A 553 37.33 -13.17 35.47
N GLN A 554 36.21 -12.43 35.24
CA GLN A 554 35.76 -11.15 35.87
C GLN A 554 36.60 -9.88 35.61
N THR A 555 36.05 -8.65 35.69
CA THR A 555 34.71 -8.17 36.14
C THR A 555 34.13 -7.15 35.15
N ALA A 556 32.82 -6.85 35.23
CA ALA A 556 32.16 -5.84 34.39
C ALA A 556 32.11 -4.44 35.05
N SER A 557 32.18 -3.38 34.24
CA SER A 557 31.63 -2.06 34.58
C SER A 557 31.14 -1.38 33.29
N VAL A 558 29.98 -0.73 33.38
CA VAL A 558 29.34 -0.02 32.25
C VAL A 558 29.50 1.48 32.46
N VAL A 559 29.86 2.20 31.39
CA VAL A 559 29.80 3.67 31.37
C VAL A 559 28.93 4.11 30.20
N GLU A 560 27.68 4.44 30.53
CA GLU A 560 26.69 5.02 29.64
C GLU A 560 26.91 6.54 29.50
N SER A 561 26.61 7.13 28.34
CA SER A 561 26.77 8.58 28.14
C SER A 561 25.72 9.20 27.20
N ALA A 562 24.45 9.09 27.56
CA ALA A 562 23.39 9.89 26.96
C ALA A 562 23.50 11.37 27.39
N LYS A 563 23.32 12.30 26.45
CA LYS A 563 23.16 13.75 26.73
C LYS A 563 21.77 14.22 26.31
N ALA A 564 20.89 14.46 27.28
CA ALA A 564 19.60 15.10 27.07
C ALA A 564 19.65 16.58 27.49
N VAL A 565 19.07 17.46 26.66
CA VAL A 565 18.96 18.90 26.93
C VAL A 565 17.70 19.15 27.78
N LYS A 566 17.79 20.06 28.77
CA LYS A 566 16.67 20.45 29.63
C LYS A 566 16.16 21.84 29.29
N TYR A 567 14.84 22.01 29.23
CA TYR A 567 14.15 23.28 29.39
C TYR A 567 13.42 23.32 30.75
N PRO A 568 13.28 24.48 31.42
CA PRO A 568 12.71 24.59 32.76
C PRO A 568 11.19 24.79 32.76
N VAL A 569 10.54 24.36 33.85
CA VAL A 569 9.11 24.59 34.14
C VAL A 569 8.98 25.31 35.50
N PRO A 570 8.14 26.35 35.64
CA PRO A 570 7.96 27.09 36.90
C PRO A 570 7.15 26.31 37.96
N PRO A 571 7.26 26.68 39.26
CA PRO A 571 6.79 25.84 40.37
C PRO A 571 5.29 26.00 40.70
N VAL A 572 4.66 24.89 41.11
CA VAL A 572 3.32 24.86 41.72
C VAL A 572 3.45 24.96 43.25
N ALA A 573 2.68 25.84 43.88
CA ALA A 573 2.65 26.01 45.33
C ALA A 573 1.62 25.09 46.01
N SER A 574 1.97 24.52 47.16
CA SER A 574 1.09 23.65 47.95
C SER A 574 0.50 24.34 49.18
N LYS A 575 -0.71 23.95 49.59
CA LYS A 575 -1.27 24.22 50.92
C LYS A 575 -1.99 22.97 51.47
N GLY A 576 -1.96 22.83 52.79
CA GLY A 576 -2.28 21.60 53.52
C GLY A 576 -3.78 21.35 53.83
N PRO A 577 -4.08 20.27 54.57
CA PRO A 577 -5.40 19.67 54.65
C PRO A 577 -6.27 20.15 55.84
N SER A 578 -7.55 19.81 55.79
CA SER A 578 -8.49 19.88 56.93
C SER A 578 -9.20 18.53 57.16
N LYS A 579 -9.66 18.27 58.39
CA LYS A 579 -10.30 17.01 58.81
C LYS A 579 -11.67 17.27 59.44
N SER A 580 -12.72 16.52 59.05
CA SER A 580 -13.84 16.18 59.95
C SER A 580 -14.77 15.10 59.35
N ALA A 581 -15.33 14.26 60.23
CA ALA A 581 -16.39 13.27 59.97
C ALA A 581 -17.19 13.09 61.28
N PRO A 582 -18.08 12.10 61.49
CA PRO A 582 -19.03 11.40 60.60
C PRO A 582 -20.48 11.39 61.18
N LYS A 583 -21.47 10.83 60.44
CA LYS A 583 -22.73 10.21 60.95
C LYS A 583 -23.30 9.28 59.85
N LYS A 584 -23.38 7.96 60.02
CA LYS A 584 -24.36 7.13 60.79
C LYS A 584 -25.82 7.23 60.31
N GLY A 585 -26.29 6.17 59.65
CA GLY A 585 -27.69 5.82 59.36
C GLY A 585 -27.77 4.35 58.91
N THR A 586 -28.78 3.57 59.33
CA THR A 586 -28.75 2.09 59.19
C THR A 586 -30.11 1.42 58.98
N LYS A 587 -30.06 0.22 58.37
CA LYS A 587 -30.88 -1.00 58.59
C LYS A 587 -32.12 -1.33 57.71
N LYS A 588 -32.15 -2.64 57.35
CA LYS A 588 -33.28 -3.60 57.24
C LYS A 588 -34.13 -3.73 55.96
N THR A 589 -33.71 -4.69 55.13
CA THR A 589 -34.42 -5.97 54.83
C THR A 589 -35.93 -6.15 55.12
N THR A 590 -36.67 -6.68 54.12
CA THR A 590 -37.63 -7.81 54.30
C THR A 590 -37.88 -8.56 52.98
N THR A 591 -38.45 -9.78 53.06
CA THR A 591 -38.71 -10.70 51.93
C THR A 591 -40.16 -11.19 51.87
N LYS A 592 -40.66 -11.47 50.65
CA LYS A 592 -41.68 -12.49 50.24
C LYS A 592 -41.81 -12.40 48.71
N LYS A 593 -41.71 -13.46 47.88
CA LYS A 593 -42.48 -14.72 47.75
C LYS A 593 -43.97 -14.54 47.39
N GLY A 594 -44.31 -14.93 46.16
CA GLY A 594 -45.66 -15.19 45.65
C GLY A 594 -45.60 -15.98 44.33
N SER A 595 -46.31 -17.10 44.24
CA SER A 595 -46.47 -17.96 43.04
C SER A 595 -47.84 -17.70 42.39
N HIS A 596 -48.16 -18.06 41.13
CA HIS A 596 -48.21 -19.41 40.55
C HIS A 596 -48.59 -19.38 39.04
N GLN A 597 -48.25 -20.44 38.29
CA GLN A 597 -49.04 -21.12 37.22
C GLN A 597 -49.56 -20.32 35.98
N SER A 598 -49.80 -20.92 34.80
CA SER A 598 -49.37 -22.22 34.22
C SER A 598 -49.63 -22.29 32.69
N HIS A 599 -48.91 -23.19 32.02
CA HIS A 599 -49.16 -23.85 30.72
C HIS A 599 -50.24 -23.34 29.74
N LYS A 600 -49.84 -23.20 28.47
CA LYS A 600 -50.16 -24.21 27.42
C LYS A 600 -49.21 -24.11 26.22
N ALA A 601 -49.26 -25.09 25.31
CA ALA A 601 -48.27 -25.30 24.24
C ALA A 601 -48.91 -25.66 22.89
N HIS A 602 -48.08 -25.60 21.84
CA HIS A 602 -48.28 -26.11 20.47
C HIS A 602 -49.40 -25.52 19.60
N SER A 603 -48.97 -24.89 18.50
CA SER A 603 -49.20 -25.48 17.17
C SER A 603 -48.03 -25.12 16.25
N ALA A 604 -47.71 -25.97 15.28
CA ALA A 604 -46.66 -25.73 14.29
C ALA A 604 -47.23 -26.01 12.89
N THR A 605 -46.99 -25.09 11.95
CA THR A 605 -47.31 -25.28 10.53
C THR A 605 -46.16 -24.77 9.67
N HIS A 606 -45.52 -25.68 8.93
CA HIS A 606 -44.54 -25.30 7.92
C HIS A 606 -45.22 -24.63 6.72
N ARG A 607 -44.65 -23.51 6.25
CA ARG A 607 -44.61 -23.19 4.82
C ARG A 607 -43.17 -22.91 4.42
N ARG A 608 -42.77 -23.41 3.24
CA ARG A 608 -41.45 -23.16 2.65
C ARG A 608 -41.46 -21.80 1.96
N CYS A 609 -40.39 -21.04 2.13
CA CYS A 609 -39.97 -19.96 1.22
C CYS A 609 -38.45 -20.07 1.01
N ARG A 610 -37.92 -19.41 -0.02
CA ARG A 610 -36.56 -19.61 -0.56
C ARG A 610 -35.87 -18.24 -0.71
N HIS A 611 -34.53 -18.23 -0.73
CA HIS A 611 -33.63 -17.07 -0.87
C HIS A 611 -33.49 -16.18 0.38
N GLY A 612 -32.41 -15.38 0.42
CA GLY A 612 -32.23 -14.29 1.40
C GLY A 612 -31.12 -14.46 2.45
N SER A 613 -29.95 -15.03 2.12
CA SER A 613 -28.80 -15.08 3.04
C SER A 613 -28.04 -13.74 3.06
N HIS A 614 -28.59 -12.75 3.78
CA HIS A 614 -27.86 -11.56 4.23
C HIS A 614 -28.06 -11.40 5.74
N ARG A 615 -26.94 -11.46 6.49
CA ARG A 615 -26.84 -11.02 7.87
C ARG A 615 -25.61 -10.12 8.00
N ARG A 616 -25.77 -8.86 7.57
CA ARG A 616 -24.96 -7.76 8.10
C ARG A 616 -25.36 -7.55 9.57
N GLY A 617 -24.48 -6.99 10.40
CA GLY A 617 -24.79 -6.71 11.79
C GLY A 617 -25.97 -5.74 11.92
N HIS A 618 -27.06 -6.14 12.57
CA HIS A 618 -28.21 -5.27 12.77
C HIS A 618 -27.98 -4.33 13.97
N CYS A 619 -28.14 -3.02 13.75
CA CYS A 619 -28.16 -2.01 14.80
C CYS A 619 -29.46 -2.06 15.63
N THR A 620 -29.58 -3.05 16.53
CA THR A 620 -30.70 -3.19 17.47
C THR A 620 -30.24 -3.67 18.84
N TYR A 621 -30.53 -2.86 19.88
CA TYR A 621 -30.57 -3.14 21.33
C TYR A 621 -29.99 -4.45 21.86
#